data_AF-A0A2Z5FV51-F1
#
_entry.id   AF-A0A2Z5FV51-F1
#
_cell.length_a   1.000
_cell.length_b   1.000
_cell.length_c   1.000
_cell.angle_alpha   90.00
_cell.angle_beta   90.00
_cell.angle_gamma   90.00
#
_symmetry.space_group_name_H-M   'P 1'
#
loop_
_entity.id
_entity.type
_entity.pdbx_description
1 polymer ?
#
loop_
_entity_poly.entity_id
_entity_poly.type
_entity_poly.pdbx_seq_one_letter_code
_entity_poly.pdbx_strand_id
1 'polypeptide(L)' 'MTDTMWKCEQLRAGTVYNRILFNTRQEAEQFAQQMGKVEPDLFWNIEAVPAKAVWN' A
#
# COMPACT_ATOMS: atom_id res chain seq x y z
N MET A 1 -12.54 11.12 9.80
CA MET A 1 -11.24 10.81 9.16
C MET A 1 -10.42 10.05 10.18
N THR A 2 -9.96 8.85 9.86
CA THR A 2 -9.06 8.07 10.74
C THR A 2 -7.68 8.72 10.78
N ASP A 3 -7.09 8.79 11.97
CA ASP A 3 -5.74 9.37 12.15
C ASP A 3 -4.64 8.51 11.51
N THR A 4 -4.96 7.25 11.22
CA THR A 4 -4.07 6.27 10.59
C THR A 4 -4.63 5.84 9.23
N MET A 5 -3.78 5.89 8.22
CA MET A 5 -4.00 5.32 6.89
C MET A 5 -3.02 4.18 6.64
N TRP A 6 -3.30 3.35 5.66
CA TRP A 6 -2.49 2.20 5.29
C TRP A 6 -1.89 2.45 3.91
N LYS A 7 -0.58 2.68 3.87
CA LYS A 7 0.20 2.89 2.66
C LYS A 7 0.61 1.53 2.10
N CYS A 8 0.24 1.29 0.86
CA CYS A 8 0.61 0.12 0.08
C CYS A 8 1.55 0.58 -1.04
N GLU A 9 2.83 0.26 -0.93
CA GLU A 9 3.84 0.58 -1.94
C GLU A 9 4.08 -0.64 -2.82
N GLN A 10 3.89 -0.44 -4.13
CA GLN A 10 4.21 -1.41 -5.14
C GLN A 10 5.67 -1.21 -5.57
N LEU A 11 6.48 -2.24 -5.41
CA LEU A 11 7.90 -2.25 -5.71
C LEU A 11 8.15 -3.13 -6.94
N ARG A 12 8.88 -2.60 -7.90
CA ARG A 12 9.38 -3.34 -9.06
C ARG A 12 10.87 -3.06 -9.21
N ALA A 13 11.69 -4.10 -9.28
CA ALA A 13 13.15 -3.99 -9.39
C ALA A 13 13.76 -3.02 -8.33
N GLY A 14 13.27 -3.07 -7.09
CA GLY A 14 13.77 -2.24 -5.98
C GLY A 14 13.31 -0.78 -6.00
N THR A 15 12.49 -0.36 -6.98
CA THR A 15 11.97 1.00 -7.08
C THR A 15 10.48 1.03 -6.75
N VAL A 16 10.04 2.06 -6.02
CA VAL A 16 8.61 2.30 -5.78
C VAL A 16 7.98 2.73 -7.10
N TYR A 17 7.16 1.85 -7.66
CA TYR A 17 6.44 2.09 -8.89
C TYR A 17 5.10 2.79 -8.64
N ASN A 18 4.42 2.42 -7.56
CA ASN A 18 3.12 2.98 -7.22
C ASN A 18 2.92 3.06 -5.69
N ARG A 19 2.09 4.01 -5.26
CA ARG A 19 1.69 4.20 -3.86
C ARG A 19 0.18 4.35 -3.80
N ILE A 20 -0.44 3.49 -3.02
CA ILE A 20 -1.89 3.46 -2.83
C ILE A 20 -2.16 3.58 -1.34
N LEU A 21 -3.20 4.33 -0.97
CA LEU A 21 -3.55 4.57 0.41
C LEU A 21 -4.95 4.05 0.68
N PHE A 22 -5.08 3.37 1.81
CA PHE A 22 -6.33 2.78 2.27
C PHE A 22 -6.68 3.32 3.65
N ASN A 23 -7.97 3.37 3.96
CA ASN A 23 -8.45 3.79 5.28
C ASN A 23 -8.28 2.68 6.31
N THR A 24 -8.34 1.42 5.87
CA THR A 24 -8.21 0.25 6.74
C THR A 24 -7.10 -0.69 6.30
N ARG A 25 -6.56 -1.44 7.26
CA ARG A 25 -5.55 -2.48 7.01
C ARG A 25 -6.06 -3.55 6.06
N GLN A 26 -7.30 -3.97 6.30
CA GLN A 26 -7.93 -5.07 5.58
C GLN A 26 -8.06 -4.77 4.09
N GLU A 27 -8.43 -3.54 3.73
CA GLU A 27 -8.46 -3.11 2.33
C GLU A 27 -7.08 -3.17 1.67
N ALA A 28 -6.04 -2.71 2.37
CA ALA A 28 -4.66 -2.75 1.85
C ALA A 28 -4.16 -4.20 1.64
N GLU A 29 -4.41 -5.08 2.61
CA GLU A 29 -4.03 -6.49 2.54
C GLU A 29 -4.79 -7.23 1.43
N GLN A 30 -6.10 -7.02 1.31
CA GLN A 30 -6.90 -7.61 0.24
C GLN A 30 -6.48 -7.12 -1.14
N PHE A 31 -6.10 -5.86 -1.26
CA PHE A 31 -5.60 -5.30 -2.52
C PHE A 31 -4.27 -5.93 -2.91
N ALA A 32 -3.29 -5.97 -2.01
CA ALA A 32 -1.98 -6.56 -2.26
C ALA A 32 -2.08 -8.06 -2.62
N GLN A 33 -2.95 -8.80 -1.93
CA GLN A 33 -3.19 -10.22 -2.24
C GLN A 33 -3.80 -10.44 -3.61
N GLN A 34 -4.74 -9.58 -4.04
CA GLN A 34 -5.34 -9.69 -5.37
C GLN A 34 -4.33 -9.38 -6.46
N MET A 35 -3.57 -8.30 -6.30
CA MET A 35 -2.59 -7.87 -7.31
C MET A 35 -1.39 -8.81 -7.39
N GLY A 36 -0.92 -9.36 -6.25
CA GLY A 36 0.16 -10.34 -6.23
C GLY A 36 -0.16 -11.64 -6.99
N LYS A 37 -1.43 -11.94 -7.27
CA LYS A 37 -1.83 -13.07 -8.15
C LYS A 37 -1.73 -12.74 -9.63
N VAL A 38 -1.82 -11.47 -10.00
CA VAL A 38 -1.80 -11.01 -11.40
C VAL A 38 -0.36 -10.80 -11.88
N GLU A 39 0.50 -10.29 -11.01
CA GLU A 39 1.90 -9.98 -11.35
C GLU A 39 2.86 -10.46 -10.25
N PRO A 40 3.52 -11.62 -10.43
CA PRO A 40 4.37 -12.23 -9.40
C PRO A 40 5.69 -11.49 -9.15
N ASP A 41 6.14 -10.65 -10.09
CA ASP A 41 7.38 -9.86 -9.98
C ASP A 41 7.22 -8.59 -9.13
N LEU A 42 6.02 -8.35 -8.60
CA LEU A 42 5.70 -7.16 -7.83
C LEU A 42 5.72 -7.47 -6.34
N PHE A 43 6.54 -6.70 -5.63
CA PHE A 43 6.61 -6.75 -4.19
C PHE A 43 5.69 -5.67 -3.62
N TRP A 44 4.99 -6.02 -2.53
CA TRP A 44 4.06 -5.12 -1.87
C TRP A 44 4.55 -4.85 -0.45
N ASN A 45 4.73 -3.57 -0.12
CA ASN A 45 5.02 -3.13 1.23
C ASN A 45 3.79 -2.44 1.82
N ILE A 46 3.26 -2.95 2.94
CA ILE A 46 2.08 -2.38 3.61
C ILE A 46 2.51 -1.82 4.95
N GLU A 47 2.30 -0.52 5.14
CA GLU A 47 2.72 0.22 6.33
C GLU A 47 1.59 1.12 6.85
N ALA A 48 1.40 1.13 8.17
CA ALA A 48 0.52 2.10 8.82
C ALA A 48 1.22 3.47 8.86
N VAL A 49 0.60 4.48 8.25
CA VAL A 49 1.10 5.84 8.20
C VAL A 49 0.10 6.80 8.83
N PRO A 50 0.55 7.83 9.56
CA PRO A 50 -0.37 8.83 10.08
C PRO A 50 -0.93 9.63 8.90
N ALA A 51 -2.24 9.91 8.90
CA ALA A 51 -2.94 10.58 7.80
C ALA A 51 -2.27 11.92 7.46
N LYS A 52 -1.84 12.68 8.48
CA LYS A 52 -1.09 13.94 8.32
C LYS A 52 0.22 13.82 7.51
N ALA A 53 0.86 12.65 7.46
CA ALA A 53 2.10 12.45 6.69
C ALA A 53 1.85 12.20 5.20
N VAL A 54 0.61 11.91 4.81
CA VAL A 54 0.20 11.77 3.40
C VAL A 54 -0.09 13.12 2.77
N TRP A 55 -0.75 14.01 3.51
CA TRP A 55 -1.34 15.25 2.98
C TRP A 55 -0.44 16.48 3.12
N ASN A 56 0.84 16.29 3.45
CA ASN A 56 1.80 17.36 3.70
C ASN A 56 2.63 17.69 2.46
#